data_AF-A0A7I8WNH6-F1
#
_entry.id   AF-A0A7I8WNH6-F1
#
_cell.length_a   1.000
_cell.length_b   1.000
_cell.length_c   1.000
_cell.angle_alpha   90.00
_cell.angle_beta   90.00
_cell.angle_gamma   90.00
#
_symmetry.space_group_name_H-M   'P 1'
#
loop_
_entity.id
_entity.type
_entity.pdbx_description
1 polymer ?
#
loop_
_entity_poly.entity_id
_entity_poly.type
_entity_poly.pdbx_seq_one_letter_code
_entity_poly.pdbx_strand_id
1 'polypeptide(L)'
;MERLVLLCLLVAGTTAIEAKRKSEGEPGIMPLTPAARESLINKMKRIIDDAGIPYSFDEVAFRTDLMKTLLEVVEEKYSIPLRKKVHDFEHAIMQVPDHNPRGEEYNKALQKAENLYHAFIGHLRELARITFDVELMNLRMMAKNEVTNQMRLNLAKLKHIPYSFGGLIKKLSEDYYLGRELDLYVNDDVQGVLNALYKSPFDYVDAIKKLDEKLKGGHAKAKNIADALKKSIESAKGKSKKEKKEKKDKKD
;
A
#
# COMPACT_ATOMS: atom_id res chain seq x y z
N MET A 1 -12.92 -8.10 16.15
CA MET A 1 -12.87 -6.97 15.18
C MET A 1 -11.59 -7.13 14.38
N GLU A 2 -11.60 -8.12 13.51
CA GLU A 2 -10.49 -8.45 12.64
C GLU A 2 -10.41 -7.44 11.49
N ARG A 3 -9.60 -6.39 11.67
CA ARG A 3 -9.23 -5.44 10.62
C ARG A 3 -7.72 -5.56 10.35
N LEU A 4 -7.37 -6.38 9.36
CA LEU A 4 -6.03 -6.45 8.77
C LEU A 4 -6.17 -6.29 7.25
N VAL A 5 -5.28 -5.50 6.64
CA VAL A 5 -5.64 -4.69 5.46
C VAL A 5 -4.47 -4.60 4.44
N LEU A 6 -4.73 -5.01 3.18
CA LEU A 6 -4.11 -4.60 1.88
C LEU A 6 -2.63 -4.95 1.52
N LEU A 7 -2.23 -4.61 0.26
CA LEU A 7 -0.86 -4.33 -0.29
C LEU A 7 -0.08 -5.45 -1.07
N CYS A 8 -0.09 -5.71 -2.41
CA CYS A 8 -0.91 -5.24 -3.55
C CYS A 8 -1.21 -6.34 -4.64
N LEU A 9 -1.44 -6.17 -5.98
CA LEU A 9 -1.00 -5.20 -7.03
C LEU A 9 -1.84 -5.16 -8.35
N LEU A 10 -2.23 -3.95 -8.81
CA LEU A 10 -2.46 -3.47 -10.21
C LEU A 10 -3.40 -4.21 -11.22
N VAL A 11 -4.70 -3.86 -11.14
CA VAL A 11 -5.74 -3.64 -12.20
C VAL A 11 -6.23 -4.77 -13.13
N ALA A 12 -7.56 -4.82 -13.33
CA ALA A 12 -8.23 -5.43 -14.48
C ALA A 12 -9.67 -4.87 -14.72
N GLY A 13 -10.31 -5.26 -15.82
CA GLY A 13 -11.60 -4.76 -16.30
C GLY A 13 -12.85 -5.03 -15.43
N THR A 14 -13.96 -4.36 -15.73
CA THR A 14 -15.21 -4.37 -14.93
C THR A 14 -16.35 -5.11 -15.61
N THR A 15 -16.87 -6.19 -15.01
CA THR A 15 -18.14 -6.81 -15.44
C THR A 15 -19.30 -6.43 -14.52
N ALA A 16 -19.63 -5.13 -14.47
CA ALA A 16 -20.88 -4.62 -13.86
C ALA A 16 -21.21 -3.16 -14.22
N ILE A 17 -20.23 -2.26 -14.07
CA ILE A 17 -20.50 -0.80 -13.96
C ILE A 17 -20.54 -0.09 -15.33
N GLU A 18 -19.80 -0.58 -16.33
CA GLU A 18 -19.57 0.13 -17.61
C GLU A 18 -20.77 0.08 -18.58
N ALA A 19 -21.87 -0.59 -18.22
CA ALA A 19 -23.14 -0.48 -18.94
C ALA A 19 -23.72 0.95 -18.94
N LYS A 20 -23.22 1.86 -18.09
CA LYS A 20 -23.76 3.21 -17.89
C LYS A 20 -22.78 4.36 -18.22
N ARG A 21 -21.61 4.09 -18.81
CA ARG A 21 -20.59 5.09 -19.20
C ARG A 21 -20.14 4.96 -20.68
N LYS A 22 -21.05 4.56 -21.60
CA LYS A 22 -20.80 4.51 -23.06
C LYS A 22 -20.89 5.88 -23.76
N SER A 23 -20.32 6.90 -23.13
CA SER A 23 -20.11 8.28 -23.60
C SER A 23 -19.34 9.00 -22.47
N GLU A 24 -18.25 9.74 -22.67
CA GLU A 24 -17.50 10.13 -23.88
C GLU A 24 -16.00 9.73 -23.79
N GLY A 25 -15.15 10.18 -24.73
CA GLY A 25 -13.70 10.28 -24.50
C GLY A 25 -12.81 9.57 -25.53
N GLU A 26 -12.31 8.38 -25.17
CA GLU A 26 -11.21 7.72 -25.88
C GLU A 26 -11.61 6.37 -26.53
N PRO A 27 -11.28 6.13 -27.80
CA PRO A 27 -11.46 4.82 -28.43
C PRO A 27 -10.27 3.88 -28.14
N GLY A 28 -10.54 2.67 -27.66
CA GLY A 28 -9.63 1.52 -27.82
C GLY A 28 -9.27 0.71 -26.57
N ILE A 29 -9.39 1.28 -25.35
CA ILE A 29 -9.10 0.54 -24.12
C ILE A 29 -10.35 -0.20 -23.67
N MET A 30 -10.48 -1.48 -24.05
CA MET A 30 -11.52 -2.36 -23.50
C MET A 30 -11.14 -2.85 -22.09
N PRO A 31 -12.10 -3.04 -21.17
CA PRO A 31 -11.85 -3.72 -19.92
C PRO A 31 -11.34 -5.16 -20.16
N LEU A 32 -10.28 -5.58 -19.45
CA LEU A 32 -9.83 -6.98 -19.45
C LEU A 32 -11.01 -7.92 -19.11
N THR A 33 -11.15 -9.00 -19.87
CA THR A 33 -12.18 -10.01 -19.65
C THR A 33 -11.95 -10.75 -18.32
N PRO A 34 -12.98 -11.42 -17.74
CA PRO A 34 -12.80 -12.20 -16.50
C PRO A 34 -11.65 -13.22 -16.58
N ALA A 35 -11.49 -13.90 -17.72
CA ALA A 35 -10.39 -14.83 -17.95
C ALA A 35 -9.02 -14.13 -18.05
N ALA A 36 -8.94 -12.93 -18.63
CA ALA A 36 -7.72 -12.13 -18.65
C ALA A 36 -7.36 -11.60 -17.24
N ARG A 37 -8.35 -11.18 -16.45
CA ARG A 37 -8.18 -10.82 -15.02
C ARG A 37 -7.65 -12.00 -14.21
N GLU A 38 -8.24 -13.17 -14.37
CA GLU A 38 -7.79 -14.40 -13.70
C GLU A 38 -6.35 -14.76 -14.11
N SER A 39 -6.03 -14.70 -15.39
CA SER A 39 -4.69 -14.96 -15.92
C SER A 39 -3.65 -13.96 -15.37
N LEU A 40 -4.00 -12.68 -15.23
CA LEU A 40 -3.15 -11.66 -14.63
C LEU A 40 -2.93 -11.91 -13.12
N ILE A 41 -3.98 -12.23 -12.36
CA ILE A 41 -3.87 -12.59 -10.95
C ILE A 41 -2.98 -13.84 -10.77
N ASN A 42 -3.16 -14.85 -11.63
CA ASN A 42 -2.34 -16.07 -11.67
C ASN A 42 -0.87 -15.77 -12.00
N LYS A 43 -0.61 -14.82 -12.90
CA LYS A 43 0.75 -14.33 -13.21
C LYS A 43 1.35 -13.61 -12.01
N MET A 44 0.63 -12.64 -11.42
CA MET A 44 1.09 -11.89 -10.25
C MET A 44 1.37 -12.78 -9.05
N LYS A 45 0.54 -13.80 -8.80
CA LYS A 45 0.76 -14.77 -7.72
C LYS A 45 2.08 -15.52 -7.88
N ARG A 46 2.44 -15.97 -9.10
CA ARG A 46 3.71 -16.66 -9.37
C ARG A 46 4.93 -15.76 -9.14
N ILE A 47 4.82 -14.47 -9.47
CA ILE A 47 5.85 -13.46 -9.21
C ILE A 47 6.04 -13.26 -7.69
N ILE A 48 4.94 -13.17 -6.95
CA ILE A 48 4.90 -13.01 -5.48
C ILE A 48 5.47 -14.24 -4.77
N ASP A 49 5.13 -15.44 -5.22
CA ASP A 49 5.58 -16.70 -4.64
C ASP A 49 7.08 -16.97 -4.91
N ASP A 50 7.58 -16.72 -6.13
CA ASP A 50 9.03 -16.82 -6.42
C ASP A 50 9.85 -15.73 -5.69
N ALA A 51 9.21 -14.63 -5.27
CA ALA A 51 9.83 -13.64 -4.38
C ALA A 51 9.87 -14.10 -2.91
N GLY A 52 9.12 -15.14 -2.54
CA GLY A 52 8.99 -15.65 -1.18
C GLY A 52 8.11 -14.77 -0.28
N ILE A 53 7.11 -14.08 -0.84
CA ILE A 53 6.17 -13.23 -0.10
C ILE A 53 4.84 -13.98 0.07
N PRO A 54 4.41 -14.31 1.31
CA PRO A 54 3.26 -15.19 1.54
C PRO A 54 1.93 -14.42 1.48
N TYR A 55 1.46 -14.10 0.28
CA TYR A 55 0.09 -13.62 0.04
C TYR A 55 -0.79 -14.72 -0.59
N SER A 56 -2.08 -14.73 -0.27
CA SER A 56 -3.09 -15.60 -0.91
C SER A 56 -3.53 -15.07 -2.28
N PHE A 57 -4.29 -15.88 -3.04
CA PHE A 57 -4.93 -15.43 -4.28
C PHE A 57 -5.98 -14.34 -4.01
N ASP A 58 -6.80 -14.50 -2.97
CA ASP A 58 -7.82 -13.52 -2.56
C ASP A 58 -7.18 -12.20 -2.15
N GLU A 59 -6.02 -12.26 -1.48
CA GLU A 59 -5.22 -11.09 -1.18
C GLU A 59 -4.80 -10.39 -2.47
N VAL A 60 -4.12 -11.07 -3.40
CA VAL A 60 -3.70 -10.47 -4.69
C VAL A 60 -4.91 -9.84 -5.42
N ALA A 61 -6.03 -10.56 -5.52
CA ALA A 61 -7.23 -10.12 -6.22
C ALA A 61 -7.95 -8.93 -5.55
N PHE A 62 -8.08 -8.92 -4.22
CA PHE A 62 -8.64 -7.76 -3.51
C PHE A 62 -7.79 -6.51 -3.74
N ARG A 63 -6.47 -6.69 -3.79
CA ARG A 63 -5.53 -5.59 -3.87
C ARG A 63 -5.27 -5.11 -5.31
N THR A 64 -5.40 -5.96 -6.34
CA THR A 64 -5.48 -5.53 -7.76
C THR A 64 -6.63 -4.54 -7.95
N ASP A 65 -7.78 -4.87 -7.37
CA ASP A 65 -9.03 -4.15 -7.57
C ASP A 65 -9.04 -2.81 -6.80
N LEU A 66 -8.50 -2.75 -5.57
CA LEU A 66 -8.37 -1.46 -4.89
C LEU A 66 -7.46 -0.50 -5.67
N MET A 67 -6.32 -0.97 -6.19
CA MET A 67 -5.40 -0.10 -6.95
C MET A 67 -6.08 0.50 -8.17
N LYS A 68 -6.92 -0.26 -8.88
CA LYS A 68 -7.78 0.26 -9.94
C LYS A 68 -8.65 1.41 -9.43
N THR A 69 -9.48 1.16 -8.42
CA THR A 69 -10.42 2.16 -7.90
C THR A 69 -9.71 3.43 -7.42
N LEU A 70 -8.53 3.31 -6.81
CA LEU A 70 -7.75 4.47 -6.38
C LEU A 70 -7.09 5.21 -7.55
N LEU A 71 -6.65 4.52 -8.61
CA LEU A 71 -6.14 5.15 -9.83
C LEU A 71 -7.25 5.84 -10.63
N GLU A 72 -8.45 5.26 -10.70
CA GLU A 72 -9.65 5.88 -11.28
C GLU A 72 -10.04 7.16 -10.53
N VAL A 73 -10.06 7.13 -9.20
CA VAL A 73 -10.29 8.32 -8.36
C VAL A 73 -9.21 9.39 -8.55
N VAL A 74 -7.97 9.02 -8.84
CA VAL A 74 -6.88 9.97 -9.13
C VAL A 74 -7.02 10.55 -10.55
N GLU A 75 -7.35 9.74 -11.55
CA GLU A 75 -7.64 10.18 -12.91
C GLU A 75 -8.82 11.15 -12.95
N GLU A 76 -9.95 10.81 -12.32
CA GLU A 76 -11.13 11.69 -12.24
C GLU A 76 -10.86 12.99 -11.47
N LYS A 77 -10.15 12.93 -10.34
CA LYS A 77 -9.94 14.09 -9.46
C LYS A 77 -8.92 15.10 -10.00
N TYR A 78 -7.92 14.63 -10.73
CA TYR A 78 -6.78 15.46 -11.18
C TYR A 78 -6.69 15.59 -12.71
N SER A 79 -7.62 14.97 -13.45
CA SER A 79 -7.68 14.97 -14.92
C SER A 79 -6.40 14.47 -15.60
N ILE A 80 -5.76 13.44 -15.02
CA ILE A 80 -4.51 12.85 -15.49
C ILE A 80 -4.84 11.57 -16.29
N PRO A 81 -4.44 11.44 -17.58
CA PRO A 81 -4.71 10.23 -18.36
C PRO A 81 -3.84 9.06 -17.88
N LEU A 82 -4.41 8.18 -17.05
CA LEU A 82 -3.71 7.04 -16.45
C LEU A 82 -4.06 5.71 -17.12
N ARG A 83 -5.26 5.55 -17.70
CA ARG A 83 -5.70 4.30 -18.37
C ARG A 83 -4.65 3.66 -19.28
N LYS A 84 -4.04 4.44 -20.17
CA LYS A 84 -3.02 3.92 -21.10
C LYS A 84 -1.77 3.42 -20.36
N LYS A 85 -1.32 4.13 -19.31
CA LYS A 85 -0.16 3.75 -18.49
C LYS A 85 -0.43 2.49 -17.65
N VAL A 86 -1.67 2.32 -17.22
CA VAL A 86 -2.17 1.10 -16.56
C VAL A 86 -2.14 -0.09 -17.53
N HIS A 87 -2.77 0.04 -18.69
CA HIS A 87 -2.79 -1.02 -19.72
C HIS A 87 -1.37 -1.39 -20.21
N ASP A 88 -0.50 -0.40 -20.38
CA ASP A 88 0.93 -0.60 -20.67
C ASP A 88 1.66 -1.45 -19.60
N PHE A 89 1.23 -1.38 -18.33
CA PHE A 89 1.76 -2.20 -17.25
C PHE A 89 1.11 -3.60 -17.21
N GLU A 90 -0.22 -3.69 -17.29
CA GLU A 90 -0.97 -4.97 -17.36
C GLU A 90 -0.37 -5.86 -18.45
N HIS A 91 -0.21 -5.31 -19.66
CA HIS A 91 0.37 -6.02 -20.78
C HIS A 91 1.82 -6.45 -20.51
N ALA A 92 2.65 -5.59 -19.91
CA ALA A 92 4.02 -5.94 -19.58
C ALA A 92 4.12 -7.09 -18.56
N ILE A 93 3.24 -7.14 -17.56
CA ILE A 93 3.13 -8.29 -16.65
C ILE A 93 2.72 -9.56 -17.39
N MET A 94 1.77 -9.48 -18.32
CA MET A 94 1.33 -10.66 -19.07
C MET A 94 2.46 -11.29 -19.92
N GLN A 95 3.43 -10.50 -20.39
CA GLN A 95 4.62 -10.98 -21.10
C GLN A 95 5.69 -11.61 -20.17
N VAL A 96 5.59 -11.47 -18.85
CA VAL A 96 6.56 -12.07 -17.91
C VAL A 96 6.56 -13.60 -18.04
N PRO A 97 7.71 -14.26 -18.27
CA PRO A 97 7.75 -15.70 -18.49
C PRO A 97 7.60 -16.49 -17.18
N ASP A 98 6.69 -17.46 -17.18
CA ASP A 98 6.36 -18.30 -16.01
C ASP A 98 7.57 -19.05 -15.42
N HIS A 99 8.61 -19.34 -16.23
CA HIS A 99 9.83 -20.03 -15.81
C HIS A 99 10.91 -19.09 -15.24
N ASN A 100 10.74 -17.77 -15.35
CA ASN A 100 11.66 -16.77 -14.79
C ASN A 100 10.87 -15.51 -14.37
N PRO A 101 9.91 -15.65 -13.42
CA PRO A 101 8.86 -14.65 -13.20
C PRO A 101 9.38 -13.32 -12.61
N ARG A 102 10.65 -13.24 -12.20
CA ARG A 102 11.27 -12.02 -11.64
C ARG A 102 12.49 -11.55 -12.43
N GLY A 103 12.67 -12.06 -13.65
CA GLY A 103 13.76 -11.75 -14.57
C GLY A 103 13.60 -10.44 -15.35
N GLU A 104 14.22 -10.36 -16.53
CA GLU A 104 14.30 -9.12 -17.33
C GLU A 104 12.93 -8.54 -17.71
N GLU A 105 11.98 -9.36 -18.16
CA GLU A 105 10.61 -8.91 -18.47
C GLU A 105 9.89 -8.35 -17.23
N TYR A 106 10.18 -8.88 -16.04
CA TYR A 106 9.64 -8.31 -14.81
C TYR A 106 10.25 -6.93 -14.51
N ASN A 107 11.54 -6.72 -14.79
CA ASN A 107 12.16 -5.40 -14.67
C ASN A 107 11.58 -4.40 -15.70
N LYS A 108 11.20 -4.85 -16.89
CA LYS A 108 10.47 -4.03 -17.88
C LYS A 108 9.07 -3.66 -17.38
N ALA A 109 8.35 -4.60 -16.75
CA ALA A 109 7.06 -4.31 -16.12
C ALA A 109 7.21 -3.36 -14.90
N LEU A 110 8.21 -3.56 -14.04
CA LEU A 110 8.55 -2.64 -12.95
C LEU A 110 8.77 -1.21 -13.49
N GLN A 111 9.50 -1.06 -14.60
CA GLN A 111 9.72 0.26 -15.20
C GLN A 111 8.41 0.91 -15.69
N LYS A 112 7.45 0.12 -16.19
CA LYS A 112 6.09 0.61 -16.52
C LYS A 112 5.33 1.06 -15.26
N ALA A 113 5.44 0.34 -14.14
CA ALA A 113 4.83 0.75 -12.88
C ALA A 113 5.43 2.05 -12.32
N GLU A 114 6.75 2.24 -12.42
CA GLU A 114 7.40 3.50 -12.07
C GLU A 114 6.90 4.65 -12.96
N ASN A 115 6.81 4.42 -14.27
CA ASN A 115 6.29 5.40 -15.24
C ASN A 115 4.77 5.70 -15.09
N LEU A 116 4.03 4.83 -14.41
CA LEU A 116 2.65 5.05 -13.97
C LEU A 116 2.63 5.86 -12.66
N TYR A 117 3.33 5.42 -11.63
CA TYR A 117 3.46 6.10 -10.33
C TYR A 117 3.91 7.56 -10.48
N HIS A 118 5.01 7.79 -11.20
CA HIS A 118 5.55 9.14 -11.42
C HIS A 118 4.62 10.06 -12.22
N ALA A 119 3.60 9.54 -12.90
CA ALA A 119 2.64 10.35 -13.65
C ALA A 119 1.58 11.03 -12.78
N PHE A 120 1.33 10.56 -11.55
CA PHE A 120 0.33 11.15 -10.66
C PHE A 120 0.84 11.51 -9.26
N ILE A 121 1.98 10.96 -8.82
CA ILE A 121 2.40 11.05 -7.41
C ILE A 121 2.60 12.51 -6.93
N GLY A 122 3.01 13.42 -7.81
CA GLY A 122 3.16 14.85 -7.50
C GLY A 122 1.86 15.60 -7.21
N HIS A 123 0.70 15.01 -7.53
CA HIS A 123 -0.62 15.59 -7.26
C HIS A 123 -1.21 15.15 -5.91
N LEU A 124 -0.54 14.20 -5.23
CA LEU A 124 -0.97 13.61 -3.96
C LEU A 124 -0.17 14.18 -2.78
N ARG A 125 -0.89 14.52 -1.70
CA ARG A 125 -0.27 14.82 -0.40
C ARG A 125 0.29 13.54 0.21
N GLU A 126 1.40 13.65 0.95
CA GLU A 126 2.12 12.56 1.65
C GLU A 126 1.24 11.41 2.16
N LEU A 127 0.28 11.67 3.06
CA LEU A 127 -0.57 10.63 3.64
C LEU A 127 -1.52 9.94 2.63
N ALA A 128 -1.85 10.62 1.52
CA ALA A 128 -2.62 10.04 0.41
C ALA A 128 -1.72 9.31 -0.60
N ARG A 129 -0.41 9.59 -0.62
CA ARG A 129 0.58 8.84 -1.39
C ARG A 129 0.87 7.47 -0.78
N ILE A 130 0.89 7.38 0.55
CA ILE A 130 1.38 6.19 1.30
C ILE A 130 1.00 4.87 0.64
N THR A 131 -0.28 4.62 0.33
CA THR A 131 -0.70 3.37 -0.31
C THR A 131 0.09 3.08 -1.59
N PHE A 132 0.16 4.02 -2.54
CA PHE A 132 0.93 3.89 -3.77
C PHE A 132 2.45 3.79 -3.53
N ASP A 133 2.99 4.48 -2.52
CA ASP A 133 4.40 4.39 -2.14
C ASP A 133 4.76 2.95 -1.74
N VAL A 134 3.88 2.25 -0.99
CA VAL A 134 4.13 0.86 -0.60
C VAL A 134 3.94 -0.14 -1.74
N GLU A 135 3.01 0.09 -2.66
CA GLU A 135 2.82 -0.84 -3.78
C GLU A 135 4.05 -0.83 -4.70
N LEU A 136 4.64 0.34 -4.92
CA LEU A 136 5.90 0.47 -5.66
C LEU A 136 7.08 -0.10 -4.89
N MET A 137 7.13 0.03 -3.55
CA MET A 137 8.12 -0.67 -2.74
C MET A 137 8.03 -2.19 -2.94
N ASN A 138 6.83 -2.78 -2.87
CA ASN A 138 6.65 -4.23 -3.03
C ASN A 138 7.06 -4.71 -4.42
N LEU A 139 6.71 -3.98 -5.50
CA LEU A 139 7.21 -4.23 -6.85
C LEU A 139 8.76 -4.27 -6.90
N ARG A 140 9.41 -3.22 -6.38
CA ARG A 140 10.88 -3.11 -6.36
C ARG A 140 11.54 -4.24 -5.57
N MET A 141 10.93 -4.69 -4.47
CA MET A 141 11.48 -5.74 -3.59
C MET A 141 11.24 -7.17 -4.09
N MET A 142 10.30 -7.37 -5.01
CA MET A 142 10.15 -8.65 -5.72
C MET A 142 11.21 -8.84 -6.80
N ALA A 143 11.59 -7.78 -7.53
CA ALA A 143 12.56 -7.87 -8.63
C ALA A 143 13.83 -8.66 -8.28
N LYS A 144 14.35 -9.46 -9.21
CA LYS A 144 15.57 -10.27 -9.01
C LYS A 144 16.77 -9.53 -9.60
N ASN A 145 17.39 -8.68 -8.79
CA ASN A 145 18.54 -7.85 -9.17
C ASN A 145 19.61 -7.84 -8.07
N GLU A 146 20.75 -7.20 -8.32
CA GLU A 146 21.86 -7.12 -7.36
C GLU A 146 21.43 -6.55 -6.00
N VAL A 147 20.64 -5.47 -6.00
CA VAL A 147 20.19 -4.77 -4.79
C VAL A 147 19.32 -5.68 -3.91
N THR A 148 18.29 -6.33 -4.47
CA THR A 148 17.41 -7.21 -3.70
C THR A 148 18.09 -8.51 -3.29
N ASN A 149 19.01 -9.04 -4.12
CA ASN A 149 19.84 -10.19 -3.75
C ASN A 149 20.77 -9.85 -2.58
N GLN A 150 21.41 -8.68 -2.61
CA GLN A 150 22.30 -8.20 -1.55
C GLN A 150 21.54 -7.93 -0.24
N MET A 151 20.34 -7.34 -0.31
CA MET A 151 19.46 -7.19 0.86
C MET A 151 19.07 -8.57 1.46
N ARG A 152 18.73 -9.56 0.62
CA ARG A 152 18.43 -10.94 1.05
C ARG A 152 19.63 -11.60 1.73
N LEU A 153 20.83 -11.46 1.15
CA LEU A 153 22.09 -11.96 1.73
C LEU A 153 22.45 -11.27 3.06
N ASN A 154 22.17 -9.98 3.20
CA ASN A 154 22.39 -9.25 4.45
C ASN A 154 21.38 -9.63 5.53
N LEU A 155 20.09 -9.80 5.19
CA LEU A 155 19.08 -10.26 6.14
C LEU A 155 19.38 -11.68 6.65
N ALA A 156 19.85 -12.58 5.78
CA ALA A 156 20.23 -13.94 6.16
C ALA A 156 21.40 -14.03 7.17
N LYS A 157 22.19 -12.97 7.33
CA LYS A 157 23.24 -12.88 8.37
C LYS A 157 22.65 -12.57 9.76
N LEU A 158 21.47 -11.96 9.82
CA LEU A 158 20.82 -11.50 11.05
C LEU A 158 19.99 -12.62 11.70
N LYS A 159 20.68 -13.69 12.14
CA LYS A 159 20.11 -14.93 12.69
C LYS A 159 19.14 -14.76 13.88
N HIS A 160 19.07 -13.57 14.48
CA HIS A 160 18.17 -13.22 15.58
C HIS A 160 16.84 -12.58 15.12
N ILE A 161 16.67 -12.33 13.82
CA ILE A 161 15.44 -11.76 13.27
C ILE A 161 14.48 -12.88 12.86
N PRO A 162 13.21 -12.88 13.33
CA PRO A 162 12.26 -13.97 13.09
C PRO A 162 11.56 -13.90 11.72
N TYR A 163 12.09 -13.11 10.77
CA TYR A 163 11.44 -12.80 9.50
C TYR A 163 12.26 -13.28 8.31
N SER A 164 11.61 -13.98 7.37
CA SER A 164 12.14 -14.13 6.01
C SER A 164 12.15 -12.76 5.29
N PHE A 165 12.79 -12.68 4.12
CA PHE A 165 12.76 -11.44 3.33
C PHE A 165 11.32 -10.99 3.01
N GLY A 166 10.45 -11.90 2.57
CA GLY A 166 9.03 -11.57 2.36
C GLY A 166 8.29 -11.21 3.66
N GLY A 167 8.67 -11.79 4.79
CA GLY A 167 8.17 -11.38 6.11
C GLY A 167 8.58 -9.96 6.50
N LEU A 168 9.81 -9.55 6.20
CA LEU A 168 10.26 -8.17 6.40
C LEU A 168 9.51 -7.19 5.49
N ILE A 169 9.35 -7.51 4.20
CA ILE A 169 8.58 -6.68 3.27
C ILE A 169 7.12 -6.53 3.75
N LYS A 170 6.54 -7.59 4.33
CA LYS A 170 5.22 -7.53 4.97
C LYS A 170 5.21 -6.68 6.27
N LYS A 171 6.22 -6.75 7.15
CA LYS A 171 6.30 -5.83 8.31
C LYS A 171 6.40 -4.37 7.87
N LEU A 172 7.30 -4.06 6.92
CA LEU A 172 7.45 -2.69 6.41
C LEU A 172 6.17 -2.20 5.73
N SER A 173 5.44 -3.10 5.07
CA SER A 173 4.10 -2.83 4.53
C SER A 173 3.10 -2.41 5.62
N GLU A 174 3.08 -3.14 6.73
CA GLU A 174 2.23 -2.86 7.90
C GLU A 174 2.68 -1.57 8.64
N ASP A 175 3.98 -1.31 8.72
CA ASP A 175 4.58 -0.09 9.29
C ASP A 175 4.13 1.19 8.55
N TYR A 176 4.08 1.15 7.21
CA TYR A 176 3.56 2.26 6.38
C TYR A 176 2.09 2.59 6.71
N TYR A 177 1.24 1.57 6.80
CA TYR A 177 -0.19 1.78 7.10
C TYR A 177 -0.41 2.20 8.55
N LEU A 178 0.36 1.67 9.52
CA LEU A 178 0.34 2.17 10.89
C LEU A 178 0.80 3.63 10.96
N GLY A 179 1.81 4.03 10.18
CA GLY A 179 2.19 5.44 10.01
C GLY A 179 1.01 6.30 9.56
N ARG A 180 0.30 5.86 8.51
CA ARG A 180 -0.90 6.54 8.00
C ARG A 180 -2.03 6.64 9.04
N GLU A 181 -2.29 5.58 9.82
CA GLU A 181 -3.31 5.60 10.89
C GLU A 181 -2.95 6.55 12.05
N LEU A 182 -1.65 6.84 12.22
CA LEU A 182 -1.12 7.73 13.26
C LEU A 182 -0.87 9.17 12.78
N ASP A 183 -1.29 9.52 11.55
CA ASP A 183 -1.04 10.82 10.89
C ASP A 183 0.48 11.11 10.69
N LEU A 184 1.29 10.05 10.53
CA LEU A 184 2.74 10.11 10.36
C LEU A 184 3.17 9.65 8.97
N TYR A 185 3.85 10.53 8.23
CA TYR A 185 4.61 10.11 7.06
C TYR A 185 5.88 9.36 7.49
N VAL A 186 6.02 8.11 7.02
CA VAL A 186 7.11 7.18 7.38
C VAL A 186 7.85 6.60 6.17
N ASN A 187 7.59 7.13 4.97
CA ASN A 187 8.22 6.66 3.74
C ASN A 187 9.75 6.70 3.83
N ASP A 188 10.29 7.83 4.24
CA ASP A 188 11.74 8.07 4.21
C ASP A 188 12.46 7.24 5.29
N ASP A 189 11.78 6.92 6.39
CA ASP A 189 12.25 5.96 7.40
C ASP A 189 12.30 4.54 6.83
N VAL A 190 11.23 4.09 6.14
CA VAL A 190 11.17 2.74 5.55
C VAL A 190 12.16 2.57 4.39
N GLN A 191 12.27 3.57 3.50
CA GLN A 191 13.33 3.62 2.49
C GLN A 191 14.71 3.66 3.16
N GLY A 192 14.83 4.32 4.32
CA GLY A 192 16.02 4.26 5.17
C GLY A 192 16.36 2.85 5.64
N VAL A 193 15.38 2.08 6.12
CA VAL A 193 15.55 0.66 6.53
C VAL A 193 16.02 -0.21 5.36
N LEU A 194 15.42 -0.06 4.17
CA LEU A 194 15.82 -0.80 2.98
C LEU A 194 17.24 -0.44 2.54
N ASN A 195 17.56 0.86 2.45
CA ASN A 195 18.90 1.34 2.09
C ASN A 195 19.97 0.91 3.12
N ALA A 196 19.62 0.84 4.39
CA ALA A 196 20.48 0.30 5.44
C ALA A 196 20.72 -1.20 5.24
N LEU A 197 19.67 -2.01 5.03
CA LEU A 197 19.79 -3.45 4.77
C LEU A 197 20.63 -3.79 3.54
N TYR A 198 20.54 -2.99 2.48
CA TYR A 198 21.39 -3.13 1.30
C TYR A 198 22.87 -2.94 1.64
N LYS A 199 23.20 -1.86 2.37
CA LYS A 199 24.58 -1.56 2.76
C LYS A 199 25.16 -2.57 3.76
N SER A 200 24.45 -2.82 4.86
CA SER A 200 25.02 -3.45 6.05
C SER A 200 23.93 -4.10 6.91
N PRO A 201 24.14 -5.34 7.40
CA PRO A 201 23.24 -5.97 8.36
C PRO A 201 23.10 -5.18 9.67
N PHE A 202 24.15 -4.45 10.09
CA PHE A 202 24.16 -3.73 11.36
C PHE A 202 23.37 -2.42 11.27
N ASP A 203 23.57 -1.64 10.20
CA ASP A 203 22.87 -0.38 9.95
C ASP A 203 21.35 -0.58 9.92
N TYR A 204 20.89 -1.73 9.40
CA TYR A 204 19.49 -2.11 9.39
C TYR A 204 18.89 -2.17 10.81
N VAL A 205 19.64 -2.67 11.81
CA VAL A 205 19.12 -2.84 13.19
C VAL A 205 18.84 -1.49 13.83
N ASP A 206 19.71 -0.49 13.60
CA ASP A 206 19.48 0.88 14.07
C ASP A 206 18.38 1.58 13.26
N ALA A 207 18.26 1.30 11.96
CA ALA A 207 17.21 1.87 11.13
C ALA A 207 15.80 1.36 11.51
N ILE A 208 15.63 0.04 11.65
CA ILE A 208 14.33 -0.55 12.03
C ILE A 208 13.93 -0.12 13.44
N LYS A 209 14.90 -0.01 14.37
CA LYS A 209 14.65 0.49 15.72
C LYS A 209 14.11 1.92 15.73
N LYS A 210 14.67 2.83 14.91
CA LYS A 210 14.20 4.22 14.79
C LYS A 210 12.78 4.30 14.23
N LEU A 211 12.45 3.50 13.22
CA LEU A 211 11.08 3.39 12.68
C LEU A 211 10.10 2.89 13.75
N ASP A 212 10.45 1.81 14.43
CA ASP A 212 9.68 1.23 15.54
C ASP A 212 9.43 2.24 16.68
N GLU A 213 10.45 3.03 17.06
CA GLU A 213 10.35 4.08 18.09
C GLU A 213 9.46 5.25 17.64
N LYS A 214 9.56 5.69 16.36
CA LYS A 214 8.69 6.71 15.76
C LYS A 214 7.21 6.28 15.78
N LEU A 215 6.93 5.03 15.41
CA LEU A 215 5.57 4.46 15.41
C LEU A 215 5.01 4.31 16.83
N LYS A 216 5.80 3.80 17.78
CA LYS A 216 5.43 3.72 19.22
C LYS A 216 5.12 5.11 19.80
N GLY A 217 5.92 6.12 19.45
CA GLY A 217 5.69 7.52 19.82
C GLY A 217 4.39 8.09 19.23
N GLY A 218 4.07 7.75 17.98
CA GLY A 218 2.78 8.09 17.35
C GLY A 218 1.59 7.47 18.08
N HIS A 219 1.65 6.16 18.37
CA HIS A 219 0.58 5.45 19.06
C HIS A 219 0.30 6.01 20.47
N ALA A 220 1.36 6.37 21.22
CA ALA A 220 1.22 7.04 22.51
C ALA A 220 0.50 8.40 22.42
N LYS A 221 0.82 9.21 21.39
CA LYS A 221 0.13 10.49 21.12
C LYS A 221 -1.34 10.28 20.78
N ALA A 222 -1.64 9.36 19.85
CA ALA A 222 -3.01 9.04 19.44
C ALA A 222 -3.88 8.59 20.61
N LYS A 223 -3.36 7.73 21.50
CA LYS A 223 -4.04 7.31 22.73
C LYS A 223 -4.34 8.50 23.66
N ASN A 224 -3.35 9.34 23.92
CA ASN A 224 -3.53 10.52 24.79
C ASN A 224 -4.59 11.49 24.25
N ILE A 225 -4.66 11.67 22.92
CA ILE A 225 -5.69 12.47 22.24
C ILE A 225 -7.08 11.83 22.41
N ALA A 226 -7.19 10.51 22.23
CA ALA A 226 -8.45 9.78 22.42
C ALA A 226 -8.97 9.85 23.87
N ASP A 227 -8.08 9.69 24.86
CA ASP A 227 -8.43 9.81 26.29
C ASP A 227 -8.85 11.24 26.66
N ALA A 228 -8.21 12.27 26.08
CA ALA A 228 -8.60 13.67 26.25
C ALA A 228 -9.97 13.99 25.60
N LEU A 229 -10.22 13.49 24.39
CA LEU A 229 -11.53 13.60 23.71
C LEU A 229 -12.63 12.91 24.53
N LYS A 230 -12.38 11.70 25.05
CA LYS A 230 -13.34 10.96 25.88
C LYS A 230 -13.73 11.76 27.13
N LYS A 231 -12.74 12.24 27.90
CA LYS A 231 -12.96 13.11 29.08
C LYS A 231 -13.74 14.39 28.71
N SER A 232 -13.44 14.98 27.57
CA SER A 232 -14.14 16.20 27.09
C SER A 232 -15.61 15.92 26.79
N ILE A 233 -15.92 14.84 26.06
CA ILE A 233 -17.28 14.38 25.75
C ILE A 233 -18.07 14.04 27.02
N GLU A 234 -17.43 13.38 28.00
CA GLU A 234 -18.04 13.05 29.29
C GLU A 234 -18.36 14.33 30.09
N SER A 235 -17.45 15.31 30.12
CA SER A 235 -17.69 16.61 30.78
C SER A 235 -18.85 17.40 30.14
N ALA A 236 -18.95 17.38 28.81
CA ALA A 236 -20.03 18.04 28.07
C ALA A 236 -21.41 17.40 28.34
N LYS A 237 -21.46 16.06 28.37
CA LYS A 237 -22.66 15.30 28.77
C LYS A 237 -23.05 15.59 30.23
N GLY A 238 -22.06 15.79 31.11
CA GLY A 238 -22.27 16.21 32.50
C GLY A 238 -22.93 17.60 32.60
N LYS A 239 -22.38 18.61 31.93
CA LYS A 239 -22.94 19.97 31.89
C LYS A 239 -24.37 19.99 31.33
N SER A 240 -24.61 19.31 30.20
CA SER A 240 -25.94 19.25 29.57
C SER A 240 -27.02 18.62 30.48
N LYS A 241 -26.65 17.62 31.30
CA LYS A 241 -27.57 17.07 32.33
C LYS A 241 -27.85 18.07 33.45
N LYS A 242 -26.86 18.87 33.87
CA LYS A 242 -27.03 19.85 34.95
C LYS A 242 -27.91 21.03 34.52
N GLU A 243 -27.66 21.60 33.34
CA GLU A 243 -28.46 22.68 32.75
C GLU A 243 -29.93 22.26 32.53
N LYS A 244 -30.18 21.01 32.13
CA LYS A 244 -31.54 20.46 32.02
C LYS A 244 -32.25 20.31 33.37
N LYS A 245 -31.51 20.21 34.48
CA LYS A 245 -32.09 20.20 35.82
C LYS A 245 -32.36 21.62 36.32
N GLU A 246 -31.39 22.52 36.21
CA GLU A 246 -31.52 23.94 36.60
C GLU A 246 -32.59 24.71 35.79
N LYS A 247 -32.98 24.23 34.60
CA LYS A 247 -34.14 24.72 33.82
C LYS A 247 -35.48 24.06 34.18
N LYS A 248 -35.48 22.96 34.94
CA LYS A 248 -36.71 22.35 35.47
C LYS A 248 -37.03 22.95 36.83
N ASP A 249 -36.03 23.03 37.70
CA ASP A 249 -36.10 23.56 39.07
C ASP A 249 -36.29 25.11 39.13
N LYS A 250 -36.77 25.72 38.04
CA LYS A 250 -37.09 27.16 37.87
C LYS A 250 -38.43 27.38 37.13
N LYS A 251 -39.33 26.38 37.18
CA LYS A 251 -40.62 26.42 36.47
C LYS A 251 -41.81 25.94 37.30
N ASP A 252 -41.59 25.78 38.60
CA ASP A 252 -42.56 25.55 39.66
C ASP A 252 -42.59 26.81 40.55
#